data_AF-A0A372JLL8-F1
#
_entry.id   AF-A0A372JLL8-F1
#
_cell.length_a   1.000
_cell.length_b   1.000
_cell.length_c   1.000
_cell.angle_alpha   90.00
_cell.angle_beta   90.00
_cell.angle_gamma   90.00
#
_symmetry.space_group_name_H-M   'P 1'
#
loop_
_entity.id
_entity.type
_entity.pdbx_description
1 polymer ?
#
loop_
_entity_poly.entity_id
_entity_poly.type
_entity_poly.pdbx_seq_one_letter_code
_entity_poly.pdbx_strand_id
1 'polypeptide(L)'
;MLVDAVAMLRERGYAANATNQFDTLLDDYDVREPDLVIFGGMVPPEKKERMRADIRELNPQVTFMQGLGGIAPLLIAQVEEFAKGAASGVEYDASARAFHITLDAAASVMVEGLWARFVPPEPVAQSTLVFNGELAAGAHQIAIPDEVPEQGSYAAVRIGDRVSAFQIGETPASVKRIAADQSLPAPTPVTTHFPWT
;
A
#
# COMPACT_ATOMS: atom_id res chain seq x y z
N MET A 1 -13.39 2.27 0.16
CA MET A 1 -11.91 2.15 0.25
C MET A 1 -11.39 1.09 1.24
N LEU A 2 -11.66 1.18 2.55
CA LEU A 2 -11.14 0.20 3.55
C LEU A 2 -11.76 -1.19 3.41
N VAL A 3 -13.08 -1.24 3.19
CA VAL A 3 -13.81 -2.50 2.97
C VAL A 3 -13.30 -3.23 1.72
N ASP A 4 -13.02 -2.48 0.65
CA ASP A 4 -12.49 -3.04 -0.60
C ASP A 4 -11.10 -3.65 -0.41
N ALA A 5 -10.22 -2.96 0.32
CA ALA A 5 -8.90 -3.48 0.65
C ALA A 5 -9.00 -4.79 1.48
N VAL A 6 -9.87 -4.83 2.47
CA VAL A 6 -10.11 -6.03 3.27
C VAL A 6 -10.66 -7.18 2.42
N ALA A 7 -11.63 -6.92 1.55
CA ALA A 7 -12.17 -7.93 0.64
C ALA A 7 -11.07 -8.49 -0.28
N MET A 8 -10.27 -7.62 -0.90
CA MET A 8 -9.16 -8.01 -1.78
C MET A 8 -8.04 -8.79 -1.07
N LEU A 9 -7.78 -8.50 0.22
CA LEU A 9 -6.83 -9.27 1.03
C LEU A 9 -7.39 -10.66 1.34
N ARG A 10 -8.65 -10.74 1.74
CA ARG A 10 -9.33 -12.01 2.06
C ARG A 10 -9.45 -12.92 0.85
N GLU A 11 -9.76 -12.37 -0.32
CA GLU A 11 -9.76 -13.10 -1.60
C GLU A 11 -8.39 -13.71 -1.92
N ARG A 12 -7.30 -13.10 -1.44
CA ARG A 12 -5.92 -13.61 -1.59
C ARG A 12 -5.48 -14.52 -0.44
N GLY A 13 -6.38 -14.86 0.48
CA GLY A 13 -6.13 -15.79 1.59
C GLY A 13 -5.57 -15.15 2.86
N TYR A 14 -5.52 -13.82 2.96
CA TYR A 14 -5.04 -13.14 4.17
C TYR A 14 -6.16 -12.95 5.20
N ALA A 15 -5.83 -13.17 6.47
CA ALA A 15 -6.68 -12.79 7.60
C ALA A 15 -6.60 -11.28 7.83
N ALA A 16 -7.55 -10.53 7.26
CA ALA A 16 -7.52 -9.07 7.25
C ALA A 16 -8.76 -8.44 7.90
N ASN A 17 -8.51 -7.42 8.72
CA ASN A 17 -9.48 -6.51 9.32
C ASN A 17 -9.02 -5.07 9.13
N ALA A 18 -9.95 -4.14 9.22
CA ALA A 18 -9.68 -2.72 9.14
C ALA A 18 -10.71 -1.92 9.95
N THR A 19 -10.23 -0.86 10.59
CA THR A 19 -11.09 0.16 11.20
C THR A 19 -10.54 1.55 10.96
N ASN A 20 -11.42 2.56 11.00
CA ASN A 20 -11.05 3.96 11.20
C ASN A 20 -11.42 4.50 12.60
N GLN A 21 -11.88 3.61 13.50
CA GLN A 21 -12.22 3.91 14.89
C GLN A 21 -11.01 3.66 15.79
N PHE A 22 -10.06 4.60 15.76
CA PHE A 22 -8.78 4.44 16.46
C PHE A 22 -8.90 4.41 17.99
N ASP A 23 -9.94 5.03 18.56
CA ASP A 23 -10.08 5.15 20.01
C ASP A 23 -10.71 3.90 20.66
N THR A 24 -11.36 3.03 19.88
CA THR A 24 -11.95 1.76 20.34
C THR A 24 -11.21 0.53 19.80
N LEU A 25 -10.05 0.73 19.18
CA LEU A 25 -9.31 -0.33 18.47
C LEU A 25 -9.08 -1.58 19.33
N LEU A 26 -8.68 -1.40 20.60
CA LEU A 26 -8.37 -2.49 21.52
C LEU A 26 -9.62 -3.15 22.11
N ASP A 27 -10.78 -2.48 22.06
CA ASP A 27 -12.07 -3.07 22.43
C ASP A 27 -12.62 -3.92 21.28
N ASP A 28 -12.33 -3.51 20.03
CA ASP A 28 -12.88 -4.12 18.82
C ASP A 28 -12.03 -5.29 18.27
N TYR A 29 -10.72 -5.34 18.58
CA TYR A 29 -9.80 -6.35 18.05
C TYR A 29 -8.89 -6.97 19.10
N ASP A 30 -8.68 -8.28 18.98
CA ASP A 30 -7.55 -8.94 19.62
C ASP A 30 -6.26 -8.65 18.85
N VAL A 31 -5.50 -7.65 19.30
CA VAL A 31 -4.25 -7.22 18.64
C VAL A 31 -3.05 -8.14 18.93
N ARG A 32 -3.26 -9.26 19.62
CA ARG A 32 -2.22 -10.28 19.88
C ARG A 32 -1.95 -11.19 18.68
N GLU A 33 -2.89 -11.27 17.75
CA GLU A 33 -2.83 -12.16 16.60
C GLU A 33 -2.19 -11.57 15.32
N PRO A 34 -2.35 -10.27 14.99
CA PRO A 34 -1.85 -9.74 13.73
C PRO A 34 -0.32 -9.81 13.61
N ASP A 35 0.16 -10.26 12.45
CA ASP A 35 1.57 -10.18 12.06
C ASP A 35 1.96 -8.76 11.60
N LEU A 36 1.00 -8.03 11.03
CA LEU A 36 1.20 -6.75 10.37
C LEU A 36 0.07 -5.76 10.68
N VAL A 37 0.44 -4.55 11.10
CA VAL A 37 -0.45 -3.39 11.22
C VAL A 37 -0.03 -2.33 10.20
N ILE A 38 -0.95 -1.98 9.30
CA ILE A 38 -0.74 -0.92 8.31
C ILE A 38 -1.53 0.33 8.70
N PHE A 39 -0.82 1.45 8.88
CA PHE A 39 -1.47 2.74 9.03
C PHE A 39 -1.79 3.35 7.66
N GLY A 40 -3.00 3.11 7.18
CA GLY A 40 -3.53 3.74 5.98
C GLY A 40 -3.92 5.21 6.21
N GLY A 41 -3.71 6.05 5.19
CA GLY A 41 -4.17 7.44 5.20
C GLY A 41 -3.49 8.35 6.24
N MET A 42 -4.17 9.45 6.57
CA MET A 42 -3.67 10.49 7.47
C MET A 42 -4.15 10.25 8.90
N VAL A 43 -3.57 9.26 9.57
CA VAL A 43 -3.72 9.14 11.03
C VAL A 43 -2.79 10.16 11.71
N PRO A 44 -3.26 10.96 12.68
CA PRO A 44 -2.42 11.92 13.39
C PRO A 44 -1.17 11.26 13.99
N PRO A 45 0.02 11.91 13.92
CA PRO A 45 1.27 11.31 14.40
C PRO A 45 1.22 10.84 15.85
N GLU A 46 0.69 11.67 16.76
CA GLU A 46 0.54 11.33 18.18
C GLU A 46 -0.34 10.09 18.39
N LYS A 47 -1.39 9.94 17.58
CA LYS A 47 -2.31 8.81 17.63
C LYS A 47 -1.63 7.54 17.10
N LYS A 48 -0.83 7.65 16.03
CA LYS A 48 -0.01 6.54 15.51
C LYS A 48 0.99 6.05 16.55
N GLU A 49 1.72 6.96 17.20
CA GLU A 49 2.73 6.58 18.19
C GLU A 49 2.10 5.92 19.42
N ARG A 50 0.98 6.46 19.91
CA ARG A 50 0.22 5.83 21.01
C ARG A 50 -0.23 4.41 20.64
N MET A 51 -0.90 4.24 19.50
CA MET A 51 -1.35 2.91 19.06
C MET A 51 -0.18 1.93 18.87
N ARG A 52 0.97 2.40 18.34
CA ARG A 52 2.18 1.56 18.23
C ARG A 52 2.65 1.08 19.59
N ALA A 53 2.64 1.95 20.60
CA ALA A 53 3.03 1.59 21.95
C ALA A 53 2.05 0.56 22.54
N ASP A 54 0.75 0.85 22.51
CA ASP A 54 -0.30 0.00 23.10
C ASP A 54 -0.32 -1.40 22.47
N ILE A 55 -0.23 -1.48 21.13
CA ILE A 55 -0.22 -2.76 20.41
C ILE A 55 1.07 -3.53 20.71
N ARG A 56 2.24 -2.87 20.80
CA ARG A 56 3.51 -3.55 21.11
C ARG A 56 3.56 -4.13 22.51
N GLU A 57 2.88 -3.50 23.46
CA GLU A 57 2.77 -4.02 24.82
C GLU A 57 2.08 -5.39 24.82
N LEU A 58 1.06 -5.56 23.99
CA LEU A 58 0.28 -6.80 23.87
C LEU A 58 0.89 -7.79 22.86
N ASN A 59 1.56 -7.30 21.81
CA ASN A 59 2.13 -8.08 20.72
C ASN A 59 3.51 -7.55 20.33
N PRO A 60 4.60 -8.01 20.98
CA PRO A 60 5.95 -7.54 20.69
C PRO A 60 6.48 -7.93 19.30
N GLN A 61 5.84 -8.89 18.61
CA GLN A 61 6.30 -9.43 17.32
C GLN A 61 5.66 -8.73 16.12
N VAL A 62 4.61 -7.94 16.33
CA VAL A 62 3.90 -7.26 15.25
C VAL A 62 4.79 -6.28 14.49
N THR A 63 4.69 -6.34 13.16
CA THR A 63 5.34 -5.37 12.29
C THR A 63 4.40 -4.19 12.02
N PHE A 64 4.96 -2.98 12.03
CA PHE A 64 4.21 -1.78 11.66
C PHE A 64 4.69 -1.22 10.35
N MET A 65 3.75 -0.93 9.45
CA MET A 65 4.03 -0.37 8.14
C MET A 65 3.20 0.90 7.91
N GLN A 66 3.80 1.89 7.23
CA GLN A 66 3.05 3.03 6.73
C GLN A 66 2.44 2.65 5.37
N GLY A 67 1.11 2.72 5.28
CA GLY A 67 0.42 2.50 4.02
C GLY A 67 0.75 3.63 3.04
N LEU A 68 1.06 3.27 1.80
CA LEU A 68 1.31 4.21 0.72
C LEU A 68 -0.01 4.61 0.05
N GLY A 69 -0.18 5.90 -0.20
CA GLY A 69 -1.28 6.47 -0.99
C GLY A 69 -2.72 6.28 -0.49
N GLY A 70 -2.97 5.40 0.48
CA GLY A 70 -4.33 4.98 0.87
C GLY A 70 -5.07 4.24 -0.26
N ILE A 71 -4.37 3.76 -1.29
CA ILE A 71 -4.97 3.12 -2.47
C ILE A 71 -5.07 1.63 -2.20
N ALA A 72 -6.28 1.05 -2.27
CA ALA A 72 -6.49 -0.36 -1.92
C ALA A 72 -5.54 -1.33 -2.66
N PRO A 73 -5.44 -1.32 -4.01
CA PRO A 73 -4.46 -2.15 -4.73
C PRO A 73 -3.00 -2.00 -4.27
N LEU A 74 -2.60 -0.79 -3.88
CA LEU A 74 -1.25 -0.51 -3.38
C LEU A 74 -1.02 -1.10 -1.99
N LEU A 75 -2.03 -1.02 -1.11
CA LEU A 75 -1.98 -1.70 0.20
C LEU A 75 -1.85 -3.21 0.02
N ILE A 76 -2.55 -3.80 -0.96
CA ILE A 76 -2.38 -5.22 -1.28
C ILE A 76 -0.93 -5.51 -1.68
N ALA A 77 -0.37 -4.72 -2.60
CA ALA A 77 1.01 -4.91 -3.04
C ALA A 77 2.00 -4.84 -1.87
N GLN A 78 1.81 -3.91 -0.93
CA GLN A 78 2.63 -3.81 0.28
C GLN A 78 2.47 -5.00 1.24
N VAL A 79 1.26 -5.54 1.40
CA VAL A 79 1.05 -6.77 2.20
C VAL A 79 1.73 -7.96 1.53
N GLU A 80 1.63 -8.08 0.21
CA GLU A 80 2.29 -9.15 -0.54
C GLU A 80 3.81 -9.02 -0.48
N GLU A 81 4.35 -7.81 -0.57
CA GLU A 81 5.78 -7.53 -0.36
C GLU A 81 6.22 -7.89 1.07
N PHE A 82 5.40 -7.64 2.08
CA PHE A 82 5.72 -8.06 3.46
C PHE A 82 5.71 -9.59 3.59
N ALA A 83 4.65 -10.25 3.13
CA ALA A 83 4.46 -11.68 3.32
C ALA A 83 5.38 -12.53 2.44
N LYS A 84 5.63 -12.07 1.22
CA LYS A 84 6.39 -12.78 0.19
C LYS A 84 7.68 -12.06 -0.16
N GLY A 85 8.09 -10.98 0.47
CA GLY A 85 9.33 -10.28 0.13
C GLY A 85 9.28 -9.48 -1.19
N ALA A 86 10.16 -8.49 -1.25
CA ALA A 86 10.36 -7.64 -2.42
C ALA A 86 10.88 -8.42 -3.62
N ALA A 87 10.46 -8.02 -4.81
CA ALA A 87 11.06 -8.45 -6.06
C ALA A 87 12.50 -7.93 -6.15
N SER A 88 13.46 -8.85 -6.34
CA SER A 88 14.89 -8.53 -6.46
C SER A 88 15.22 -7.92 -7.81
N GLY A 89 16.25 -7.06 -7.85
CA GLY A 89 16.76 -6.50 -9.11
C GLY A 89 15.84 -5.46 -9.75
N VAL A 90 14.92 -4.87 -8.99
CA VAL A 90 14.01 -3.80 -9.45
C VAL A 90 14.44 -2.48 -8.84
N GLU A 91 14.74 -1.51 -9.70
CA GLU A 91 15.08 -0.15 -9.30
C GLU A 91 14.25 0.85 -10.11
N TYR A 92 13.80 1.92 -9.46
CA TYR A 92 13.11 3.02 -10.15
C TYR A 92 14.07 4.20 -10.37
N ASP A 93 14.26 4.57 -11.63
CA ASP A 93 14.96 5.79 -12.02
C ASP A 93 13.94 6.93 -12.17
N ALA A 94 13.91 7.82 -11.18
CA ALA A 94 13.02 8.98 -11.18
C ALA A 94 13.37 9.99 -12.30
N SER A 95 14.62 10.05 -12.74
CA SER A 95 15.06 10.97 -13.80
C SER A 95 14.61 10.50 -15.18
N ALA A 96 14.68 9.18 -15.43
CA ALA A 96 14.22 8.57 -16.66
C ALA A 96 12.72 8.20 -16.62
N ARG A 97 12.06 8.29 -15.45
CA ARG A 97 10.72 7.76 -15.17
C ARG A 97 10.57 6.33 -15.69
N ALA A 98 11.48 5.46 -15.27
CA ALA A 98 11.51 4.08 -15.75
C ALA A 98 11.94 3.10 -14.65
N PHE A 99 11.45 1.87 -14.73
CA PHE A 99 11.97 0.76 -13.96
C PHE A 99 13.14 0.11 -14.69
N HIS A 100 14.25 -0.09 -13.98
CA HIS A 100 15.32 -0.99 -14.37
C HIS A 100 15.11 -2.32 -13.67
N ILE A 101 14.97 -3.38 -14.47
CA ILE A 101 14.72 -4.73 -13.98
C ILE A 101 15.85 -5.64 -14.45
N THR A 102 16.57 -6.23 -13.51
CA THR A 102 17.63 -7.22 -13.77
C THR A 102 17.16 -8.60 -13.33
N LEU A 103 17.17 -9.56 -14.26
CA LEU A 103 16.71 -10.93 -14.03
C LEU A 103 17.84 -11.94 -14.24
N ASP A 104 18.01 -12.86 -13.30
CA ASP A 104 18.96 -13.99 -13.44
C ASP A 104 18.48 -15.05 -14.44
N ALA A 105 17.16 -15.16 -14.62
CA ALA A 105 16.50 -16.11 -15.51
C ALA A 105 15.26 -15.45 -16.15
N ALA A 106 14.72 -16.07 -17.19
CA ALA A 106 13.46 -15.61 -17.76
C ALA A 106 12.33 -15.69 -16.71
N ALA A 107 11.51 -14.64 -16.63
CA ALA A 107 10.45 -14.54 -15.63
C ALA A 107 9.25 -13.75 -16.15
N SER A 108 8.07 -14.08 -15.63
CA SER A 108 6.88 -13.26 -15.81
C SER A 108 7.01 -11.99 -14.97
N VAL A 109 6.87 -10.85 -15.62
CA VAL A 109 6.95 -9.51 -15.04
C VAL A 109 5.66 -8.76 -15.32
N MET A 110 5.12 -8.14 -14.28
CA MET A 110 3.98 -7.24 -14.36
C MET A 110 4.33 -5.93 -13.67
N VAL A 111 4.08 -4.81 -14.34
CA VAL A 111 4.21 -3.46 -13.78
C VAL A 111 2.85 -2.78 -13.89
N GLU A 112 2.30 -2.38 -12.75
CA GLU A 112 1.06 -1.61 -12.67
C GLU A 112 1.35 -0.21 -12.13
N GLY A 113 0.90 0.82 -12.82
CA GLY A 113 0.91 2.21 -12.36
C GLY A 113 -0.36 2.49 -11.57
N LEU A 114 -0.24 3.16 -10.42
CA LEU A 114 -1.31 3.36 -9.44
C LEU A 114 -1.36 4.82 -8.98
N TRP A 115 -2.53 5.43 -8.95
CA TRP A 115 -2.73 6.76 -8.37
C TRP A 115 -4.16 6.92 -7.87
N ALA A 116 -4.45 8.05 -7.24
CA ALA A 116 -5.80 8.37 -6.82
C ALA A 116 -6.20 9.74 -7.35
N ARG A 117 -7.44 9.86 -7.82
CA ARG A 117 -8.08 11.16 -8.02
C ARG A 117 -8.84 11.52 -6.76
N PHE A 118 -8.53 12.68 -6.18
CA PHE A 118 -9.26 13.18 -5.03
C PHE A 118 -10.64 13.69 -5.47
N VAL A 119 -11.67 12.89 -5.23
CA VAL A 119 -13.07 13.26 -5.45
C VAL A 119 -13.77 13.14 -4.09
N PRO A 120 -14.09 14.24 -3.39
CA PRO A 120 -14.73 14.15 -2.08
C PRO A 120 -15.99 13.27 -2.10
N PRO A 121 -16.25 12.43 -1.08
CA PRO A 121 -15.52 12.33 0.19
C PRO A 121 -14.34 11.36 0.20
N GLU A 122 -14.23 10.42 -0.76
CA GLU A 122 -13.19 9.38 -0.79
C GLU A 122 -12.38 9.43 -2.10
N PRO A 123 -11.04 9.30 -2.03
CA PRO A 123 -10.22 9.20 -3.24
C PRO A 123 -10.62 8.01 -4.10
N VAL A 124 -10.74 8.23 -5.41
CA VAL A 124 -11.01 7.16 -6.39
C VAL A 124 -9.67 6.64 -6.90
N ALA A 125 -9.38 5.37 -6.61
CA ALA A 125 -8.21 4.68 -7.14
C ALA A 125 -8.28 4.60 -8.67
N GLN A 126 -7.13 4.77 -9.30
CA GLN A 126 -6.91 4.62 -10.73
C GLN A 126 -5.69 3.71 -10.90
N SER A 127 -5.73 2.87 -11.92
CA SER A 127 -4.59 2.05 -12.28
C SER A 127 -4.44 1.91 -13.79
N THR A 128 -3.24 1.58 -14.23
CA THR A 128 -2.94 1.21 -15.60
C THR A 128 -1.90 0.11 -15.65
N LEU A 129 -2.03 -0.79 -16.61
CA LEU A 129 -1.06 -1.84 -16.85
C LEU A 129 0.08 -1.26 -17.69
N VAL A 130 1.22 -1.00 -17.05
CA VAL A 130 2.42 -0.45 -17.71
C VAL A 130 3.12 -1.54 -18.51
N PHE A 131 3.23 -2.74 -17.94
CA PHE A 131 3.81 -3.90 -18.61
C PHE A 131 3.20 -5.19 -18.08
N ASN A 132 3.00 -6.17 -18.95
CA ASN A 132 2.68 -7.54 -18.58
C ASN A 132 3.19 -8.50 -19.64
N GLY A 133 4.16 -9.32 -19.26
CA GLY A 133 4.77 -10.27 -20.19
C GLY A 133 5.89 -11.06 -19.55
N GLU A 134 6.51 -11.91 -20.36
CA GLU A 134 7.74 -12.60 -19.98
C GLU A 134 8.94 -11.79 -20.44
N LEU A 135 9.91 -11.59 -19.55
CA LEU A 135 11.20 -11.00 -19.87
C LEU A 135 12.27 -12.08 -19.80
N ALA A 136 13.22 -12.05 -20.73
CA ALA A 136 14.38 -12.93 -20.71
C ALA A 136 15.34 -12.58 -19.55
N ALA A 137 16.32 -13.43 -19.28
CA ALA A 137 17.41 -13.07 -18.37
C ALA A 137 18.17 -11.82 -18.89
N GLY A 138 18.68 -10.99 -17.97
CA GLY A 138 19.41 -9.77 -18.27
C GLY A 138 18.73 -8.50 -17.75
N ALA A 139 19.18 -7.35 -18.24
CA ALA A 139 18.69 -6.03 -17.84
C ALA A 139 17.64 -5.50 -18.83
N HIS A 140 16.55 -4.99 -18.29
CA HIS A 140 15.41 -4.45 -19.03
C HIS A 140 15.02 -3.09 -18.47
N GLN A 141 14.51 -2.24 -19.35
CA GLN A 141 13.97 -0.95 -18.99
C GLN A 141 12.49 -0.88 -19.37
N ILE A 142 11.66 -0.50 -18.42
CA ILE A 142 10.22 -0.30 -18.61
C ILE A 142 9.88 1.15 -18.30
N ALA A 143 9.56 1.93 -19.32
CA ALA A 143 9.18 3.33 -19.16
C ALA A 143 7.79 3.46 -18.55
N ILE A 144 7.63 4.41 -17.62
CA ILE A 144 6.32 4.79 -17.08
C ILE A 144 5.62 5.70 -18.10
N PRO A 145 4.40 5.37 -18.55
CA PRO A 145 3.69 6.18 -19.52
C PRO A 145 3.20 7.50 -18.91
N ASP A 146 3.03 8.52 -19.76
CA ASP A 146 2.62 9.88 -19.35
C ASP A 146 1.23 9.93 -18.69
N GLU A 147 0.39 8.92 -18.90
CA GLU A 147 -0.92 8.82 -18.24
C GLU A 147 -0.81 8.60 -16.73
N VAL A 148 0.31 8.04 -16.25
CA VAL A 148 0.60 7.91 -14.81
C VAL A 148 1.11 9.27 -14.32
N PRO A 149 0.40 9.95 -13.40
CA PRO A 149 0.75 11.30 -12.99
C PRO A 149 2.18 11.42 -12.45
N GLU A 150 2.79 12.60 -12.57
CA GLU A 150 4.11 12.87 -12.00
C GLU A 150 4.11 13.02 -10.47
N GLN A 151 2.95 13.34 -9.89
CA GLN A 151 2.78 13.54 -8.46
C GLN A 151 1.74 12.57 -7.90
N GLY A 152 1.98 12.07 -6.69
CA GLY A 152 1.05 11.20 -5.97
C GLY A 152 0.79 9.88 -6.68
N SER A 153 1.75 9.41 -7.47
CA SER A 153 1.69 8.15 -8.17
C SER A 153 2.65 7.12 -7.59
N TYR A 154 2.26 5.87 -7.77
CA TYR A 154 2.88 4.69 -7.22
C TYR A 154 2.93 3.62 -8.30
N ALA A 155 3.68 2.57 -8.07
CA ALA A 155 3.66 1.40 -8.91
C ALA A 155 3.83 0.13 -8.09
N ALA A 156 3.23 -0.95 -8.57
CA ALA A 156 3.47 -2.30 -8.09
C ALA A 156 4.21 -3.07 -9.19
N VAL A 157 5.37 -3.62 -8.86
CA VAL A 157 6.15 -4.48 -9.74
C VAL A 157 6.11 -5.90 -9.20
N ARG A 158 5.69 -6.85 -10.04
CA ARG A 158 5.59 -8.26 -9.71
C ARG A 158 6.53 -9.06 -10.59
N ILE A 159 7.35 -9.91 -9.98
CA ILE A 159 8.27 -10.83 -10.67
C ILE A 159 8.05 -12.21 -10.07
N GLY A 160 7.42 -13.11 -10.82
CA GLY A 160 6.95 -14.39 -10.28
C GLY A 160 5.96 -14.19 -9.13
N ASP A 161 6.28 -14.72 -7.95
CA ASP A 161 5.46 -14.63 -6.74
C ASP A 161 5.79 -13.44 -5.83
N ARG A 162 6.86 -12.69 -6.13
CA ARG A 162 7.35 -11.53 -5.36
C ARG A 162 6.77 -10.23 -5.88
N VAL A 163 6.56 -9.27 -4.98
CA VAL A 163 5.97 -7.96 -5.28
C VAL A 163 6.78 -6.87 -4.61
N SER A 164 6.98 -5.75 -5.29
CA SER A 164 7.55 -4.53 -4.72
C SER A 164 6.62 -3.35 -5.00
N ALA A 165 6.30 -2.58 -3.98
CA ALA A 165 5.52 -1.35 -4.06
C ALA A 165 6.43 -0.12 -4.03
N PHE A 166 6.29 0.76 -5.01
CA PHE A 166 7.12 1.96 -5.18
C PHE A 166 6.28 3.23 -5.13
N GLN A 167 6.83 4.27 -4.50
CA GLN A 167 6.42 5.65 -4.80
C GLN A 167 7.24 6.12 -6.00
N ILE A 168 6.56 6.47 -7.10
CA ILE A 168 7.21 6.89 -8.36
C ILE A 168 6.96 8.35 -8.70
N GLY A 169 5.95 8.97 -8.08
CA GLY A 169 5.68 10.39 -8.14
C GLY A 169 5.78 11.06 -6.77
N GLU A 170 6.27 12.30 -6.75
CA GLU A 170 6.41 13.04 -5.50
C GLU A 170 5.05 13.25 -4.82
N THR A 171 5.01 13.18 -3.49
CA THR A 171 3.79 13.49 -2.75
C THR A 171 3.37 14.94 -3.02
N PRO A 172 2.15 15.21 -3.51
CA PRO A 172 1.72 16.56 -3.85
C PRO A 172 1.84 17.52 -2.65
N ALA A 173 2.26 18.76 -2.90
CA ALA A 173 2.42 19.77 -1.85
C ALA A 173 1.10 20.09 -1.12
N SER A 174 -0.05 19.92 -1.80
CA SER A 174 -1.38 20.05 -1.19
C SER A 174 -1.63 18.99 -0.11
N VAL A 175 -1.23 17.73 -0.36
CA VAL A 175 -1.34 16.64 0.62
C VAL A 175 -0.40 16.88 1.79
N LYS A 176 0.83 17.36 1.53
CA LYS A 176 1.78 17.74 2.60
C LYS A 176 1.20 18.85 3.50
N ARG A 177 0.52 19.85 2.93
CA ARG A 177 -0.15 20.91 3.68
C ARG A 177 -1.35 20.42 4.48
N ILE A 178 -2.21 19.59 3.89
CA ILE A 178 -3.37 19.02 4.61
C ILE A 178 -2.90 18.15 5.79
N ALA A 179 -1.85 17.35 5.60
CA ALA A 179 -1.25 16.56 6.66
C ALA A 179 -0.63 17.40 7.79
N ALA A 180 -0.23 18.64 7.49
CA ALA A 180 0.39 19.56 8.45
C ALA A 180 -0.62 20.47 9.17
N ASP A 181 -1.68 20.93 8.49
CA ASP A 181 -2.46 22.09 8.95
C ASP A 181 -3.91 21.80 9.38
N GLN A 182 -4.54 20.68 9.03
CA GLN A 182 -5.99 20.52 9.31
C GLN A 182 -6.46 19.10 9.68
N SER A 183 -7.29 19.07 10.73
CA SER A 183 -8.27 18.02 11.00
C SER A 183 -9.27 17.98 9.83
N LEU A 184 -9.12 17.02 8.91
CA LEU A 184 -10.21 16.69 8.00
C LEU A 184 -11.47 16.31 8.80
N PRO A 185 -12.69 16.54 8.27
CA PRO A 185 -13.90 16.03 8.91
C PRO A 185 -13.77 14.52 9.11
N ALA A 186 -14.25 14.04 10.27
CA ALA A 186 -14.15 12.63 10.63
C ALA A 186 -14.86 11.78 9.55
N PRO A 187 -14.19 10.77 8.97
CA PRO A 187 -14.83 9.89 8.01
C PRO A 187 -15.96 9.11 8.68
N THR A 188 -16.92 8.63 7.88
CA THR A 188 -17.95 7.70 8.35
C THR A 188 -17.29 6.51 9.06
N PRO A 189 -17.75 6.13 10.28
CA PRO A 189 -17.21 4.98 10.99
C PRO A 189 -17.24 3.69 10.17
N VAL A 190 -16.13 2.96 10.14
CA VAL A 190 -15.98 1.66 9.50
C VAL A 190 -15.16 0.76 10.42
N THR A 191 -15.68 -0.43 10.72
CA THR A 191 -14.98 -1.54 11.39
C THR A 191 -15.37 -2.83 10.67
N THR A 192 -14.40 -3.71 10.43
CA THR A 192 -14.61 -5.00 9.75
C THR A 192 -14.06 -6.11 10.61
N HIS A 193 -14.83 -7.18 10.80
CA HIS A 193 -14.37 -8.35 11.54
C HIS A 193 -14.14 -9.52 10.58
N PHE A 194 -13.14 -10.32 10.89
CA PHE A 194 -12.84 -11.52 10.13
C PHE A 194 -13.94 -12.52 10.50
N PRO A 195 -14.64 -13.11 9.52
CA PRO A 195 -15.68 -14.05 9.86
C PRO A 195 -15.01 -15.26 10.52
N TRP A 196 -15.20 -15.43 11.83
CA TRP A 196 -15.06 -16.72 12.44
C TRP A 196 -16.08 -17.65 11.76
N THR A 197 -15.59 -18.62 11.02
CA THR A 197 -16.33 -19.86 10.76
C THR A 197 -15.93 -20.88 11.79
#